data_AF-A0A7L3M4L1-F1
#
_entry.id   AF-A0A7L3M4L1-F1
#
_cell.length_a   1.000
_cell.length_b   1.000
_cell.length_c   1.000
_cell.angle_alpha   90.00
_cell.angle_beta   90.00
_cell.angle_gamma   90.00
#
_symmetry.space_group_name_H-M   'P 1'
#
loop_
_entity.id
_entity.type
_entity.pdbx_description
1 polymer ?
#
loop_
_entity_poly.entity_id
_entity_poly.type
_entity_poly.pdbx_seq_one_letter_code
_entity_poly.pdbx_strand_id
1 'polypeptide(L)'
;LRRCRAPDPGLAECYRVPLPVDLKISPESLSPWKGGETEGLQRLEQHLTDQGWVTSFAKPRTIPNSLLPSTTGLSPYFSMGCLSVRTFFYRLSNIYAQAKHHSLPPVSLQGQLLWREFFYTVASATPNFTQMAGNPICLQICWYKDAERLHKWKTAQTGFPWIDAIMTQLRQEGWIHHLARHAVACFLTRGHLWISWEEGMKVFEELLLDADYSINAGNWMWLSASAFFHQYTRIFCPVHFGKRTDPHGDYIRKYLPILKNFSSKYIYEPWTAPEEEQKQAGCIIGQDYPFPMVNHKEASDHNLELMKQVREEQHRTAQLTRGE
;
A
#
# COMPACT_ATOMS: atom_id res chain seq x y z
N LEU A 1 16.95 -23.04 -30.08
CA LEU A 1 17.23 -22.75 -28.66
C LEU A 1 18.26 -23.76 -28.14
N ARG A 2 19.52 -23.36 -27.96
CA ARG A 2 20.50 -24.19 -27.26
C ARG A 2 20.02 -24.33 -25.82
N ARG A 3 19.62 -25.54 -25.40
CA ARG A 3 19.31 -25.82 -24.00
C ARG A 3 20.60 -25.60 -23.20
N CYS A 4 20.59 -24.69 -22.23
CA CYS A 4 21.70 -24.58 -21.28
C CYS A 4 21.86 -25.92 -20.56
N ARG A 5 23.07 -26.49 -20.55
CA ARG A 5 23.39 -27.64 -19.69
C ARG A 5 23.47 -27.16 -18.25
N ALA A 6 22.91 -27.94 -17.32
CA ALA A 6 23.13 -27.73 -15.90
C ALA A 6 24.63 -27.91 -15.57
N PRO A 7 25.17 -27.20 -14.57
CA PRO A 7 26.56 -27.39 -14.12
C PRO A 7 26.81 -28.82 -13.65
N ASP A 8 28.08 -29.25 -13.62
CA ASP A 8 28.47 -30.53 -13.04
C ASP A 8 27.98 -30.64 -11.57
N PRO A 9 27.55 -31.83 -11.10
CA PRO A 9 26.94 -32.01 -9.78
C PRO A 9 27.76 -31.47 -8.60
N GLY A 10 29.10 -31.52 -8.69
CA GLY A 10 29.99 -30.97 -7.66
C GLY A 10 30.12 -29.44 -7.69
N LEU A 11 29.86 -28.79 -8.83
CA LEU A 11 29.78 -27.32 -8.97
C LEU A 11 28.35 -26.83 -8.68
N ALA A 12 27.34 -27.70 -8.80
CA ALA A 12 25.94 -27.36 -8.56
C ALA A 12 25.69 -26.84 -7.14
N GLU A 13 26.46 -27.29 -6.14
CA GLU A 13 26.33 -26.80 -4.76
C GLU A 13 26.92 -25.39 -4.58
N CYS A 14 27.99 -25.04 -5.31
CA CYS A 14 28.59 -23.70 -5.31
C CYS A 14 27.76 -22.66 -6.10
N TYR A 15 26.95 -23.11 -7.06
CA TYR A 15 26.12 -22.24 -7.92
C TYR A 15 24.62 -22.42 -7.71
N ARG A 16 24.19 -23.10 -6.63
CA ARG A 16 22.77 -23.22 -6.30
C ARG A 16 22.19 -21.85 -5.97
N VAL A 17 20.88 -21.71 -6.17
CA VAL A 17 20.14 -20.58 -5.61
C VAL A 17 20.27 -20.64 -4.07
N PRO A 18 20.62 -19.52 -3.41
CA PRO A 18 20.73 -19.49 -1.95
C PRO A 18 19.38 -19.78 -1.29
N LEU A 19 19.44 -20.43 -0.13
CA LEU A 19 18.31 -20.65 0.77
C LEU A 19 18.21 -19.46 1.73
N PRO A 20 17.05 -19.24 2.38
CA PRO A 20 16.90 -18.16 3.36
C PRO A 20 17.97 -18.15 4.46
N VAL A 21 18.37 -19.35 4.92
CA VAL A 21 19.42 -19.52 5.95
C VAL A 21 20.78 -19.00 5.51
N ASP A 22 21.10 -19.09 4.21
CA ASP A 22 22.36 -18.57 3.65
C ASP A 22 22.39 -17.04 3.71
N LEU A 23 21.22 -16.40 3.69
CA LEU A 23 21.04 -14.94 3.78
C LEU A 23 20.74 -14.47 5.20
N LYS A 24 20.79 -15.36 6.20
CA LYS A 24 20.43 -15.07 7.61
C LYS A 24 18.98 -14.60 7.77
N ILE A 25 18.08 -15.13 6.95
CA ILE A 25 16.64 -14.88 7.00
C ILE A 25 15.94 -16.15 7.50
N SER A 26 14.83 -15.97 8.22
CA SER A 26 13.98 -17.09 8.64
C SER A 26 13.56 -17.94 7.42
N PRO A 27 13.65 -19.28 7.51
CA PRO A 27 13.16 -20.15 6.44
C PRO A 27 11.63 -20.13 6.32
N GLU A 28 10.92 -19.75 7.37
CA GLU A 28 9.46 -19.66 7.37
C GLU A 28 9.00 -18.28 6.87
N SER A 29 8.21 -18.29 5.80
CA SER A 29 7.50 -17.09 5.32
C SER A 29 6.03 -17.18 5.72
N LEU A 30 5.54 -16.14 6.38
CA LEU A 30 4.11 -15.98 6.71
C LEU A 30 3.30 -15.44 5.52
N SER A 31 3.96 -15.07 4.42
CA SER A 31 3.28 -14.52 3.26
C SER A 31 2.49 -15.59 2.51
N PRO A 32 1.22 -15.32 2.14
CA PRO A 32 0.45 -16.21 1.28
C PRO A 32 0.87 -16.10 -0.20
N TRP A 33 1.86 -15.26 -0.54
CA TRP A 33 2.43 -15.17 -1.88
C TRP A 33 3.67 -16.05 -2.02
N LYS A 34 3.66 -16.91 -3.04
CA LYS A 34 4.82 -17.68 -3.47
C LYS A 34 5.45 -17.00 -4.68
N GLY A 35 6.77 -16.92 -4.73
CA GLY A 35 7.48 -16.35 -5.88
C GLY A 35 7.49 -17.25 -7.11
N GLY A 36 7.85 -16.68 -8.27
CA GLY A 36 8.14 -17.43 -9.50
C GLY A 36 7.09 -17.27 -10.63
N GLU A 37 7.55 -17.51 -11.87
CA GLU A 37 6.73 -17.42 -13.08
C GLU A 37 5.54 -18.39 -13.05
N THR A 38 5.75 -19.63 -12.61
CA THR A 38 4.69 -20.66 -12.58
C THR A 38 3.50 -20.24 -11.72
N GLU A 39 3.75 -19.74 -10.50
CA GLU A 39 2.70 -19.26 -9.62
C GLU A 39 2.03 -18.00 -10.20
N GLY A 40 2.83 -17.08 -10.77
CA GLY A 40 2.31 -15.89 -11.44
C GLY A 40 1.33 -16.24 -12.57
N LEU A 41 1.70 -17.16 -13.46
CA LEU A 41 0.85 -17.62 -14.55
C LEU A 41 -0.40 -18.33 -14.03
N GLN A 42 -0.26 -19.20 -13.02
CA GLN A 42 -1.40 -19.88 -12.40
C GLN A 42 -2.43 -18.88 -11.84
N ARG A 43 -1.97 -17.88 -11.09
CA ARG A 43 -2.84 -16.83 -10.56
C ARG A 43 -3.45 -15.97 -11.66
N LEU A 44 -2.70 -15.67 -12.71
CA LEU A 44 -3.21 -14.94 -13.87
C LEU A 44 -4.38 -15.72 -14.51
N GLU A 45 -4.22 -17.02 -14.77
CA GLU A 45 -5.30 -17.85 -15.32
C GLU A 45 -6.52 -17.93 -14.41
N GLN A 46 -6.31 -18.08 -13.09
CA GLN A 46 -7.40 -18.10 -12.12
C GLN A 46 -8.24 -16.81 -12.17
N HIS A 47 -7.58 -15.64 -12.25
CA HIS A 47 -8.30 -14.37 -12.35
C HIS A 47 -8.97 -14.15 -13.71
N LEU A 48 -8.40 -14.69 -14.79
CA LEU A 48 -8.98 -14.59 -16.14
C LEU A 48 -10.09 -15.61 -16.39
N THR A 49 -10.26 -16.62 -15.52
CA THR A 49 -11.32 -17.63 -15.62
C THR A 49 -12.70 -16.99 -15.51
N ASP A 50 -12.88 -16.03 -14.59
CA ASP A 50 -14.10 -15.23 -14.48
C ASP A 50 -14.03 -14.00 -15.38
N GLN A 51 -14.36 -14.17 -16.66
CA GLN A 51 -14.39 -13.06 -17.61
C GLN A 51 -15.47 -12.00 -17.28
N GLY A 52 -16.52 -12.37 -16.54
CA GLY A 52 -17.53 -11.42 -16.06
C GLY A 52 -16.94 -10.44 -15.05
N TRP A 53 -16.13 -10.95 -14.12
CA TRP A 53 -15.36 -10.10 -13.19
C TRP A 53 -14.34 -9.22 -13.92
N VAL A 54 -13.58 -9.78 -14.87
CA VAL A 54 -12.57 -9.04 -15.66
C VAL A 54 -13.18 -7.87 -16.44
N THR A 55 -14.34 -8.08 -17.06
CA THR A 55 -15.01 -7.06 -17.89
C THR A 55 -15.73 -6.01 -17.03
N SER A 56 -16.20 -6.36 -15.83
CA SER A 56 -16.87 -5.44 -14.91
C SER A 56 -15.95 -4.76 -13.89
N PHE A 57 -14.68 -5.19 -13.81
CA PHE A 57 -13.71 -4.70 -12.83
C PHE A 57 -13.59 -3.17 -12.83
N ALA A 58 -13.64 -2.57 -11.65
CA ALA A 58 -13.36 -1.16 -11.45
C ALA A 58 -12.61 -0.96 -10.14
N LYS A 59 -11.40 -0.42 -10.21
CA LYS A 59 -10.51 -0.27 -9.04
C LYS A 59 -11.14 0.46 -7.83
N PRO A 60 -11.96 1.52 -7.98
CA PRO A 60 -12.60 2.16 -6.82
C PRO A 60 -13.65 1.30 -6.10
N ARG A 61 -14.12 0.21 -6.72
CA ARG A 61 -15.15 -0.68 -6.17
C ARG A 61 -14.58 -1.87 -5.39
N THR A 62 -13.26 -2.00 -5.29
CA THR A 62 -12.60 -3.10 -4.58
C THR A 62 -12.43 -2.79 -3.09
N ILE A 63 -12.55 -3.81 -2.24
CA ILE A 63 -12.67 -3.65 -0.78
C ILE A 63 -11.28 -3.81 -0.11
N PRO A 64 -10.82 -2.85 0.72
CA PRO A 64 -9.52 -2.90 1.39
C PRO A 64 -9.40 -3.93 2.51
N ASN A 65 -10.50 -4.21 3.19
CA ASN A 65 -10.53 -4.98 4.44
C ASN A 65 -10.90 -6.44 4.19
N SER A 66 -10.97 -6.84 2.93
CA SER A 66 -11.22 -8.23 2.57
C SER A 66 -10.05 -9.06 3.07
N LEU A 67 -10.35 -10.14 3.80
CA LEU A 67 -9.36 -11.10 4.28
C LEU A 67 -8.61 -11.78 3.12
N LEU A 68 -9.19 -11.76 1.92
CA LEU A 68 -8.59 -12.17 0.66
C LEU A 68 -8.43 -10.97 -0.29
N PRO A 69 -7.40 -10.94 -1.16
CA PRO A 69 -7.25 -9.86 -2.13
C PRO A 69 -8.48 -9.73 -3.03
N SER A 70 -9.17 -8.59 -2.97
CA SER A 70 -10.30 -8.25 -3.84
C SER A 70 -9.87 -7.73 -5.22
N THR A 71 -8.56 -7.72 -5.48
CA THR A 71 -7.90 -7.37 -6.74
C THR A 71 -7.05 -8.55 -7.20
N THR A 72 -6.43 -8.46 -8.37
CA THR A 72 -5.69 -9.59 -8.96
C THR A 72 -4.55 -10.17 -8.09
N GLY A 73 -4.01 -9.38 -7.16
CA GLY A 73 -2.85 -9.80 -6.35
C GLY A 73 -1.60 -10.13 -7.18
N LEU A 74 -1.55 -9.64 -8.44
CA LEU A 74 -0.48 -9.95 -9.39
C LEU A 74 0.72 -8.98 -9.31
N SER A 75 0.64 -7.93 -8.50
CA SER A 75 1.68 -6.90 -8.44
C SER A 75 3.07 -7.42 -8.07
N PRO A 76 3.27 -8.39 -7.13
CA PRO A 76 4.61 -8.92 -6.85
C PRO A 76 5.26 -9.59 -8.08
N TYR A 77 4.45 -10.26 -8.89
CA TYR A 77 4.94 -10.96 -10.08
C TYR A 77 5.29 -9.99 -11.21
N PHE A 78 4.60 -8.84 -11.31
CA PHE A 78 4.98 -7.80 -12.26
C PHE A 78 6.27 -7.08 -11.83
N SER A 79 6.40 -6.70 -10.55
CA SER A 79 7.59 -6.01 -10.05
C SER A 79 8.85 -6.88 -10.17
N MET A 80 8.73 -8.20 -9.97
CA MET A 80 9.83 -9.16 -10.12
C MET A 80 10.03 -9.67 -11.56
N GLY A 81 9.17 -9.27 -12.51
CA GLY A 81 9.22 -9.75 -13.89
C GLY A 81 8.84 -11.22 -14.10
N CYS A 82 8.31 -11.90 -13.07
CA CYS A 82 7.74 -13.25 -13.18
C CYS A 82 6.51 -13.29 -14.10
N LEU A 83 5.82 -12.16 -14.25
CA LEU A 83 4.77 -11.96 -15.25
C LEU A 83 5.11 -10.79 -16.16
N SER A 84 4.95 -11.01 -17.46
CA SER A 84 5.05 -9.95 -18.46
C SER A 84 3.78 -9.09 -18.46
N VAL A 85 3.95 -7.77 -18.24
CA VAL A 85 2.86 -6.79 -18.37
C VAL A 85 2.27 -6.75 -19.77
N ARG A 86 3.07 -7.01 -20.81
CA ARG A 86 2.61 -7.10 -22.21
C ARG A 86 1.70 -8.31 -22.40
N THR A 87 2.10 -9.46 -21.86
CA THR A 87 1.29 -10.67 -21.90
C THR A 87 -0.06 -10.43 -21.22
N PHE A 88 -0.06 -9.86 -20.02
CA PHE A 88 -1.31 -9.54 -19.33
C PHE A 88 -2.17 -8.54 -20.12
N PHE A 89 -1.57 -7.49 -20.69
CA PHE A 89 -2.26 -6.52 -21.54
C PHE A 89 -2.94 -7.17 -22.74
N TYR A 90 -2.22 -8.00 -23.51
CA TYR A 90 -2.79 -8.71 -24.67
C TYR A 90 -3.90 -9.69 -24.26
N ARG A 91 -3.75 -10.38 -23.13
CA ARG A 91 -4.79 -11.27 -22.61
C ARG A 91 -6.07 -10.52 -22.26
N LEU A 92 -5.96 -9.36 -21.62
CA LEU A 92 -7.10 -8.48 -21.37
C LEU A 92 -7.72 -7.97 -22.69
N SER A 93 -6.90 -7.56 -23.66
CA SER A 93 -7.39 -7.10 -24.97
C SER A 93 -8.20 -8.17 -25.69
N ASN A 94 -7.76 -9.43 -25.64
CA ASN A 94 -8.48 -10.54 -26.26
C ASN A 94 -9.85 -10.77 -25.60
N ILE A 95 -9.93 -10.68 -24.27
CA ILE A 95 -11.20 -10.78 -23.53
C ILE A 95 -12.11 -9.60 -23.87
N TYR A 96 -11.58 -8.38 -23.89
CA TYR A 96 -12.33 -7.17 -24.19
C TYR A 96 -12.86 -7.16 -25.63
N ALA A 97 -12.11 -7.69 -26.60
CA ALA A 97 -12.56 -7.84 -27.98
C ALA A 97 -13.74 -8.81 -28.14
N GLN A 98 -13.88 -9.79 -27.24
CA GLN A 98 -14.99 -10.76 -27.23
C GLN A 98 -16.20 -10.26 -26.43
N ALA A 99 -16.02 -9.25 -25.57
CA ALA A 99 -17.06 -8.70 -24.72
C ALA A 99 -17.87 -7.60 -25.43
N LYS A 100 -19.20 -7.58 -25.27
CA LYS A 100 -20.05 -6.50 -25.78
C LYS A 100 -19.80 -5.16 -25.10
N HIS A 101 -19.48 -5.20 -23.80
CA HIS A 101 -19.17 -4.06 -22.95
C HIS A 101 -18.07 -4.46 -21.96
N HIS A 102 -17.13 -3.55 -21.69
CA HIS A 102 -16.11 -3.73 -20.66
C HIS A 102 -15.79 -2.40 -19.98
N SER A 103 -15.22 -2.46 -18.78
CA SER A 103 -14.74 -1.27 -18.09
C SER A 103 -13.59 -0.64 -18.86
N LEU A 104 -13.57 0.70 -18.88
CA LEU A 104 -12.57 1.49 -19.58
C LEU A 104 -11.52 2.03 -18.59
N PRO A 105 -10.32 2.37 -19.08
CA PRO A 105 -9.38 3.18 -18.30
C PRO A 105 -10.05 4.48 -17.78
N PRO A 106 -9.66 4.98 -16.59
CA PRO A 106 -8.53 4.55 -15.77
C PRO A 106 -8.87 3.44 -14.75
N VAL A 107 -10.12 3.01 -14.64
CA VAL A 107 -10.58 2.11 -13.56
C VAL A 107 -10.47 0.62 -13.89
N SER A 108 -10.41 0.27 -15.18
CA SER A 108 -10.27 -1.11 -15.65
C SER A 108 -8.91 -1.73 -15.30
N LEU A 109 -8.76 -3.04 -15.52
CA LEU A 109 -7.49 -3.75 -15.31
C LEU A 109 -6.39 -3.25 -16.25
N GLN A 110 -6.70 -2.94 -17.51
CA GLN A 110 -5.75 -2.26 -18.39
C GLN A 110 -5.41 -0.86 -17.88
N GLY A 111 -6.39 -0.12 -17.34
CA GLY A 111 -6.14 1.15 -16.65
C GLY A 111 -5.12 1.02 -15.52
N GLN A 112 -5.08 -0.11 -14.80
CA GLN A 112 -4.07 -0.36 -13.77
C GLN A 112 -2.66 -0.52 -14.35
N LEU A 113 -2.53 -1.14 -15.52
CA LEU A 113 -1.24 -1.21 -16.24
C LEU A 113 -0.82 0.16 -16.77
N LEU A 114 -1.77 0.97 -17.25
CA LEU A 114 -1.49 2.34 -17.69
C LEU A 114 -1.03 3.22 -16.53
N TRP A 115 -1.56 3.04 -15.31
CA TRP A 115 -1.03 3.70 -14.11
C TRP A 115 0.42 3.31 -13.82
N ARG A 116 0.78 2.03 -13.99
CA ARG A 116 2.18 1.59 -13.91
C ARG A 116 3.04 2.30 -14.97
N GLU A 117 2.64 2.25 -16.23
CA GLU A 117 3.40 2.88 -17.33
C GLU A 117 3.51 4.41 -17.16
N PHE A 118 2.48 5.08 -16.64
CA PHE A 118 2.53 6.50 -16.30
C PHE A 118 3.69 6.80 -15.33
N PHE A 119 3.74 6.10 -14.19
CA PHE A 119 4.81 6.34 -13.22
C PHE A 119 6.19 5.94 -13.75
N TYR A 120 6.30 4.85 -14.50
CA TYR A 120 7.56 4.47 -15.16
C TYR A 120 8.05 5.55 -16.13
N THR A 121 7.15 6.09 -16.95
CA THR A 121 7.47 7.13 -17.93
C THR A 121 7.95 8.40 -17.22
N VAL A 122 7.22 8.88 -16.21
CA VAL A 122 7.60 10.09 -15.48
C VAL A 122 8.91 9.88 -14.72
N ALA A 123 9.07 8.76 -14.03
CA ALA A 123 10.28 8.44 -13.27
C ALA A 123 11.53 8.37 -14.16
N SER A 124 11.40 7.82 -15.37
CA SER A 124 12.52 7.68 -16.31
C SER A 124 13.08 9.01 -16.82
N ALA A 125 12.27 10.07 -16.78
CA ALA A 125 12.58 11.37 -17.36
C ALA A 125 12.67 12.50 -16.32
N THR A 126 12.51 12.20 -15.02
CA THR A 126 12.51 13.20 -13.95
C THR A 126 13.71 12.99 -13.02
N PRO A 127 14.64 13.96 -12.92
CA PRO A 127 15.75 13.86 -11.99
C PRO A 127 15.25 13.81 -10.55
N ASN A 128 15.96 13.08 -9.69
CA ASN A 128 15.66 12.99 -8.26
C ASN A 128 14.24 12.50 -7.93
N PHE A 129 13.62 11.70 -8.80
CA PHE A 129 12.21 11.30 -8.69
C PHE A 129 11.83 10.66 -7.34
N THR A 130 12.76 9.98 -6.67
CA THR A 130 12.54 9.28 -5.40
C THR A 130 12.87 10.09 -4.15
N GLN A 131 13.20 11.37 -4.30
CA GLN A 131 13.42 12.28 -3.18
C GLN A 131 12.71 13.62 -3.43
N MET A 132 12.51 14.42 -2.39
CA MET A 132 11.86 15.72 -2.50
C MET A 132 12.85 16.78 -3.01
N ALA A 133 14.04 16.84 -2.43
CA ALA A 133 15.03 17.87 -2.74
C ALA A 133 15.56 17.72 -4.18
N GLY A 134 15.46 18.81 -4.95
CA GLY A 134 15.92 18.84 -6.34
C GLY A 134 15.03 18.07 -7.32
N ASN A 135 13.84 17.63 -6.90
CA ASN A 135 12.85 17.01 -7.78
C ASN A 135 11.91 18.08 -8.35
N PRO A 136 11.92 18.32 -9.68
CA PRO A 136 11.27 19.47 -10.29
C PRO A 136 9.73 19.43 -10.24
N ILE A 137 9.13 18.26 -10.05
CA ILE A 137 7.67 18.09 -10.00
C ILE A 137 7.12 17.98 -8.57
N CYS A 138 8.00 17.90 -7.57
CA CYS A 138 7.62 17.67 -6.18
C CYS A 138 7.54 18.99 -5.41
N LEU A 139 6.44 19.23 -4.70
CA LEU A 139 6.35 20.29 -3.70
C LEU A 139 7.41 20.10 -2.61
N GLN A 140 8.06 21.19 -2.22
CA GLN A 140 9.08 21.24 -1.19
C GLN A 140 8.41 21.53 0.16
N ILE A 141 8.12 20.48 0.92
CA ILE A 141 7.36 20.58 2.17
C ILE A 141 8.32 20.39 3.35
N CYS A 142 8.25 21.29 4.33
CA CYS A 142 8.98 21.17 5.59
C CYS A 142 8.36 20.09 6.49
N TRP A 143 8.57 18.82 6.14
CA TRP A 143 8.15 17.67 6.94
C TRP A 143 8.90 17.62 8.27
N TYR A 144 8.26 17.07 9.31
CA TYR A 144 8.90 16.91 10.62
C TYR A 144 9.98 15.82 10.59
N LYS A 145 11.06 16.06 11.34
CA LYS A 145 12.07 15.06 11.68
C LYS A 145 11.73 14.46 13.04
N ASP A 146 10.77 13.55 13.06
CA ASP A 146 10.28 12.90 14.28
C ASP A 146 10.39 11.38 14.13
N ALA A 147 11.50 10.85 14.62
CA ALA A 147 11.82 9.42 14.52
C ALA A 147 10.88 8.56 15.38
N GLU A 148 10.32 9.09 16.47
CA GLU A 148 9.40 8.35 17.33
C GLU A 148 8.05 8.15 16.61
N ARG A 149 7.52 9.20 15.97
CA ARG A 149 6.30 9.09 15.16
C ARG A 149 6.47 8.08 14.03
N LEU A 150 7.59 8.17 13.31
CA LEU A 150 7.91 7.22 12.24
C LEU A 150 8.02 5.79 12.78
N HIS A 151 8.69 5.60 13.93
CA HIS A 151 8.84 4.30 14.55
C HIS A 151 7.47 3.69 14.92
N LYS A 152 6.62 4.43 15.62
CA LYS A 152 5.26 3.96 15.99
C LYS A 152 4.45 3.56 14.76
N TRP A 153 4.47 4.38 13.70
CA TRP A 153 3.81 4.04 12.44
C TRP A 153 4.41 2.80 11.79
N LYS A 154 5.74 2.72 11.66
CA LYS A 154 6.44 1.56 11.09
C LYS A 154 6.06 0.30 11.85
N THR A 155 6.09 0.31 13.18
CA THR A 155 5.89 -0.88 14.02
C THR A 155 4.43 -1.19 14.37
N ALA A 156 3.44 -0.55 13.74
CA ALA A 156 2.02 -0.76 14.06
C ALA A 156 1.66 -0.47 15.54
N GLN A 157 2.16 0.63 16.07
CA GLN A 157 1.92 1.10 17.45
C GLN A 157 1.40 2.54 17.46
N THR A 158 0.56 2.90 16.49
CA THR A 158 -0.03 4.24 16.40
C THR A 158 -1.19 4.44 17.37
N GLY A 159 -1.77 3.34 17.87
CA GLY A 159 -2.97 3.35 18.71
C GLY A 159 -4.25 3.51 17.90
N PHE A 160 -4.18 3.54 16.56
CA PHE A 160 -5.31 3.49 15.65
C PHE A 160 -5.41 2.08 15.05
N PRO A 161 -6.36 1.23 15.50
CA PRO A 161 -6.40 -0.19 15.13
C PRO A 161 -6.43 -0.46 13.63
N TRP A 162 -7.12 0.40 12.87
CA TRP A 162 -7.15 0.30 11.41
C TRP A 162 -5.77 0.47 10.77
N ILE A 163 -5.00 1.47 11.22
CA ILE A 163 -3.66 1.76 10.71
C ILE A 163 -2.69 0.65 11.13
N ASP A 164 -2.75 0.26 12.41
CA ASP A 164 -1.87 -0.76 12.97
C ASP A 164 -2.14 -2.15 12.37
N ALA A 165 -3.39 -2.51 12.11
CA ALA A 165 -3.74 -3.75 11.43
C ALA A 165 -3.17 -3.79 10.00
N ILE A 166 -3.25 -2.68 9.25
CA ILE A 166 -2.66 -2.58 7.90
C ILE A 166 -1.14 -2.72 7.96
N MET A 167 -0.47 -2.01 8.86
CA MET A 167 0.98 -2.07 8.99
C MET A 167 1.45 -3.45 9.47
N THR A 168 0.62 -4.14 10.26
CA THR A 168 0.86 -5.53 10.67
C THR A 168 0.70 -6.50 9.49
N GLN A 169 -0.37 -6.36 8.69
CA GLN A 169 -0.52 -7.14 7.46
C GLN A 169 0.67 -6.93 6.53
N LEU A 170 1.08 -5.68 6.31
CA LEU A 170 2.21 -5.35 5.45
C LEU A 170 3.49 -6.05 5.92
N ARG A 171 3.77 -6.06 7.23
CA ARG A 171 4.96 -6.72 7.79
C ARG A 171 4.91 -8.23 7.71
N GLN A 172 3.75 -8.84 7.94
CA GLN A 172 3.61 -10.30 7.97
C GLN A 172 3.48 -10.90 6.56
N GLU A 173 2.72 -10.26 5.69
CA GLU A 173 2.34 -10.81 4.38
C GLU A 173 3.06 -10.15 3.20
N GLY A 174 3.64 -8.95 3.40
CA GLY A 174 4.37 -8.22 2.37
C GLY A 174 3.51 -7.63 1.25
N TRP A 175 2.19 -7.65 1.41
CA TRP A 175 1.26 -7.02 0.48
C TRP A 175 0.03 -6.49 1.21
N ILE A 176 -0.39 -5.29 0.84
CA ILE A 176 -1.63 -4.68 1.31
C ILE A 176 -2.40 -4.06 0.14
N HIS A 177 -3.73 -4.06 0.26
CA HIS A 177 -4.62 -3.50 -0.74
C HIS A 177 -4.35 -2.00 -0.96
N HIS A 178 -4.56 -1.51 -2.19
CA HIS A 178 -4.22 -0.12 -2.54
C HIS A 178 -4.92 0.92 -1.63
N LEU A 179 -6.19 0.74 -1.27
CA LEU A 179 -6.87 1.64 -0.33
C LEU A 179 -6.31 1.57 1.10
N ALA A 180 -5.73 0.43 1.50
CA ALA A 180 -5.00 0.31 2.76
C ALA A 180 -3.68 1.10 2.68
N ARG A 181 -2.96 1.03 1.56
CA ARG A 181 -1.79 1.91 1.27
C ARG A 181 -2.18 3.38 1.36
N HIS A 182 -3.32 3.77 0.78
CA HIS A 182 -3.81 5.15 0.86
C HIS A 182 -4.04 5.60 2.31
N ALA A 183 -4.64 4.74 3.14
CA ALA A 183 -4.92 5.06 4.54
C ALA A 183 -3.61 5.30 5.32
N VAL A 184 -2.66 4.37 5.26
CA VAL A 184 -1.41 4.48 6.06
C VAL A 184 -0.46 5.56 5.53
N ALA A 185 -0.41 5.78 4.22
CA ALA A 185 0.41 6.83 3.64
C ALA A 185 -0.16 8.23 3.92
N CYS A 186 -1.48 8.39 3.80
CA CYS A 186 -2.14 9.64 4.19
C CYS A 186 -1.92 9.91 5.69
N PHE A 187 -2.05 8.90 6.54
CA PHE A 187 -1.82 9.03 7.99
C PHE A 187 -0.40 9.49 8.30
N LEU A 188 0.62 8.85 7.72
CA LEU A 188 2.02 9.21 7.94
C LEU A 188 2.35 10.63 7.47
N THR A 189 1.79 11.05 6.34
CA THR A 189 2.19 12.31 5.66
C THR A 189 1.21 13.44 5.99
N ARG A 190 0.47 13.94 5.00
CA ARG A 190 -0.38 15.13 5.08
C ARG A 190 -1.59 14.99 6.01
N GLY A 191 -1.96 13.78 6.41
CA GLY A 191 -3.16 13.53 7.19
C GLY A 191 -2.95 13.80 8.67
N HIS A 192 -1.89 13.23 9.26
CA HIS A 192 -1.75 13.20 10.73
C HIS A 192 -0.34 13.47 11.20
N LEU A 193 0.64 12.65 10.82
CA LEU A 193 1.96 12.68 11.47
C LEU A 193 2.90 13.74 10.90
N TRP A 194 2.64 14.22 9.68
CA TRP A 194 3.45 15.21 8.96
C TRP A 194 4.92 14.79 8.78
N ILE A 195 5.13 13.49 8.57
CA ILE A 195 6.44 12.90 8.25
C ILE A 195 6.62 12.84 6.74
N SER A 196 7.88 12.92 6.28
CA SER A 196 8.19 12.88 4.85
C SER A 196 7.70 11.59 4.21
N TRP A 197 7.16 11.73 2.99
CA TRP A 197 6.77 10.61 2.15
C TRP A 197 7.98 9.73 1.77
N GLU A 198 9.19 10.29 1.79
CA GLU A 198 10.43 9.53 1.56
C GLU A 198 10.66 8.46 2.65
N GLU A 199 10.31 8.75 3.90
CA GLU A 199 10.44 7.79 4.99
C GLU A 199 9.41 6.67 4.88
N GLY A 200 8.18 7.02 4.48
CA GLY A 200 7.15 6.03 4.15
C GLY A 200 7.56 5.15 2.96
N MET A 201 8.14 5.74 1.92
CA MET A 201 8.65 5.05 0.74
C MET A 201 9.70 4.01 1.12
N LYS A 202 10.68 4.35 1.96
CA LYS A 202 11.71 3.42 2.46
C LYS A 202 11.12 2.25 3.23
N VAL A 203 10.13 2.49 4.09
CA VAL A 203 9.44 1.40 4.82
C VAL A 203 8.68 0.49 3.85
N PHE A 204 8.02 1.06 2.85
CA PHE A 204 7.34 0.27 1.82
C PHE A 204 8.32 -0.51 0.95
N GLU A 205 9.50 0.04 0.64
CA GLU A 205 10.56 -0.65 -0.08
C GLU A 205 11.09 -1.86 0.70
N GLU A 206 11.23 -1.73 2.03
CA GLU A 206 11.65 -2.83 2.91
C GLU A 206 10.60 -3.96 3.00
N LEU A 207 9.31 -3.61 3.05
CA LEU A 207 8.25 -4.56 3.42
C LEU A 207 7.43 -5.08 2.23
N LEU A 208 7.27 -4.33 1.14
CA LEU A 208 6.42 -4.76 0.02
C LEU A 208 7.13 -5.77 -0.88
N LEU A 209 6.48 -6.91 -1.11
CA LEU A 209 6.86 -7.86 -2.15
C LEU A 209 6.76 -7.27 -3.57
N ASP A 210 5.92 -6.24 -3.73
CA ASP A 210 5.75 -5.50 -4.97
C ASP A 210 6.40 -4.11 -4.96
N ALA A 211 7.39 -3.90 -4.08
CA ALA A 211 8.22 -2.71 -4.09
C ALA A 211 8.78 -2.48 -5.50
N ASP A 212 8.48 -1.31 -6.05
CA ASP A 212 8.84 -0.89 -7.40
C ASP A 212 9.26 0.57 -7.34
N TYR A 213 10.47 0.88 -7.82
CA TYR A 213 11.09 2.20 -7.74
C TYR A 213 10.15 3.33 -8.22
N SER A 214 9.56 3.16 -9.40
CA SER A 214 8.76 4.19 -10.06
C SER A 214 7.37 4.27 -9.43
N ILE A 215 6.73 3.13 -9.20
CA ILE A 215 5.37 3.07 -8.67
C ILE A 215 5.35 3.54 -7.21
N ASN A 216 6.30 3.10 -6.39
CA ASN A 216 6.37 3.43 -4.97
C ASN A 216 6.53 4.95 -4.80
N ALA A 217 7.57 5.56 -5.40
CA ALA A 217 7.80 6.99 -5.30
C ALA A 217 6.64 7.84 -5.87
N GLY A 218 6.12 7.45 -7.04
CA GLY A 218 4.99 8.14 -7.66
C GLY A 218 3.73 8.13 -6.78
N ASN A 219 3.40 6.98 -6.18
CA ASN A 219 2.25 6.88 -5.28
C ASN A 219 2.48 7.57 -3.93
N TRP A 220 3.70 7.57 -3.39
CA TRP A 220 4.02 8.30 -2.17
C TRP A 220 3.87 9.81 -2.36
N MET A 221 4.38 10.36 -3.47
CA MET A 221 4.15 11.77 -3.83
C MET A 221 2.66 12.08 -4.05
N TRP A 222 1.90 11.15 -4.64
CA TRP A 222 0.44 11.29 -4.79
C TRP A 222 -0.25 11.37 -3.42
N LEU A 223 0.05 10.44 -2.52
CA LEU A 223 -0.67 10.28 -1.25
C LEU A 223 -0.32 11.37 -0.24
N SER A 224 0.92 11.87 -0.27
CA SER A 224 1.34 13.07 0.47
C SER A 224 0.82 14.37 -0.15
N ALA A 225 0.21 14.30 -1.34
CA ALA A 225 -0.18 15.44 -2.14
C ALA A 225 1.03 16.36 -2.47
N SER A 226 2.21 15.78 -2.63
CA SER A 226 3.42 16.46 -3.09
C SER A 226 3.48 16.61 -4.61
N ALA A 227 2.85 15.70 -5.36
CA ALA A 227 2.68 15.76 -6.82
C ALA A 227 1.42 14.98 -7.25
N PHE A 228 0.92 15.19 -8.47
CA PHE A 228 -0.19 14.49 -9.15
C PHE A 228 -1.60 14.61 -8.52
N PHE A 229 -1.69 14.73 -7.19
CA PHE A 229 -2.94 14.86 -6.45
C PHE A 229 -3.05 16.23 -5.79
N HIS A 230 -4.18 16.90 -6.03
CA HIS A 230 -4.38 18.31 -5.64
C HIS A 230 -5.53 18.50 -4.64
N GLN A 231 -6.38 17.48 -4.41
CA GLN A 231 -7.50 17.57 -3.46
C GLN A 231 -7.04 17.26 -2.04
N TYR A 232 -6.05 18.00 -1.54
CA TYR A 232 -5.41 17.78 -0.23
C TYR A 232 -6.37 17.91 0.96
N THR A 233 -7.51 18.59 0.78
CA THR A 233 -8.59 18.67 1.77
C THR A 233 -9.27 17.32 2.05
N ARG A 234 -9.12 16.33 1.16
CA ARG A 234 -9.62 14.97 1.36
C ARG A 234 -8.63 14.15 2.20
N ILE A 235 -8.76 14.20 3.52
CA ILE A 235 -7.96 13.38 4.46
C ILE A 235 -8.71 12.09 4.80
N PHE A 236 -8.01 10.96 4.81
CA PHE A 236 -8.57 9.69 5.23
C PHE A 236 -8.74 9.67 6.75
N CYS A 237 -9.97 9.49 7.23
CA CYS A 237 -10.21 9.28 8.66
C CYS A 237 -9.73 7.88 9.06
N PRO A 238 -8.78 7.74 10.01
CA PRO A 238 -8.22 6.44 10.42
C PRO A 238 -9.22 5.57 11.18
N VAL A 239 -10.39 6.11 11.53
CA VAL A 239 -11.49 5.40 12.20
C VAL A 239 -12.59 5.05 11.20
N HIS A 240 -13.22 6.08 10.62
CA HIS A 240 -14.44 5.93 9.83
C HIS A 240 -14.21 5.17 8.52
N PHE A 241 -13.00 5.25 7.95
CA PHE A 241 -12.71 4.59 6.68
C PHE A 241 -12.80 3.06 6.80
N GLY A 242 -12.13 2.51 7.83
CA GLY A 242 -12.20 1.08 8.14
C GLY A 242 -13.62 0.68 8.58
N LYS A 243 -14.24 1.44 9.48
CA LYS A 243 -15.59 1.14 9.99
C LYS A 243 -16.66 1.05 8.89
N ARG A 244 -16.57 1.88 7.85
CA ARG A 244 -17.50 1.82 6.70
C ARG A 244 -17.33 0.56 5.86
N THR A 245 -16.12 0.01 5.81
CA THR A 245 -15.75 -1.11 4.92
C THR A 245 -15.80 -2.46 5.63
N ASP A 246 -15.58 -2.49 6.94
CA ASP A 246 -15.70 -3.65 7.82
C ASP A 246 -16.28 -3.19 9.18
N PRO A 247 -17.61 -3.08 9.31
CA PRO A 247 -18.24 -2.59 10.54
C PRO A 247 -17.97 -3.46 11.78
N HIS A 248 -17.67 -4.75 11.60
CA HIS A 248 -17.41 -5.68 12.69
C HIS A 248 -15.96 -5.66 13.19
N GLY A 249 -15.05 -5.19 12.32
CA GLY A 249 -13.63 -5.09 12.58
C GLY A 249 -12.91 -6.44 12.45
N ASP A 250 -13.43 -7.36 11.64
CA ASP A 250 -12.85 -8.70 11.46
C ASP A 250 -11.40 -8.64 10.95
N TYR A 251 -11.10 -7.67 10.08
CA TYR A 251 -9.74 -7.41 9.63
C TYR A 251 -8.82 -7.00 10.79
N ILE A 252 -9.30 -6.11 11.68
CA ILE A 252 -8.55 -5.71 12.89
C ILE A 252 -8.35 -6.91 13.80
N ARG A 253 -9.38 -7.74 14.03
CA ARG A 253 -9.29 -8.92 14.89
C ARG A 253 -8.29 -9.96 14.36
N LYS A 254 -8.18 -10.11 13.04
CA LYS A 254 -7.19 -11.00 12.40
C LYS A 254 -5.77 -10.52 12.66
N TYR A 255 -5.45 -9.26 12.36
CA TYR A 255 -4.08 -8.76 12.38
C TYR A 255 -3.64 -8.19 13.73
N LEU A 256 -4.59 -7.81 14.59
CA LEU A 256 -4.35 -7.39 15.97
C LEU A 256 -5.13 -8.28 16.94
N PRO A 257 -4.68 -9.55 17.15
CA PRO A 257 -5.38 -10.48 18.03
C PRO A 257 -5.56 -10.01 19.47
N ILE A 258 -4.74 -9.05 19.93
CA ILE A 258 -4.88 -8.42 21.25
C ILE A 258 -6.21 -7.67 21.40
N LEU A 259 -6.78 -7.17 20.29
CA LEU A 259 -8.07 -6.48 20.26
C LEU A 259 -9.25 -7.41 19.93
N LYS A 260 -9.03 -8.72 19.78
CA LYS A 260 -10.03 -9.65 19.20
C LYS A 260 -11.34 -9.74 19.98
N ASN A 261 -11.35 -9.40 21.27
CA ASN A 261 -12.52 -9.48 22.14
C ASN A 261 -13.23 -8.14 22.34
N PHE A 262 -12.70 -7.02 21.83
CA PHE A 262 -13.41 -5.74 21.89
C PHE A 262 -14.72 -5.82 21.12
N SER A 263 -15.80 -5.24 21.63
CA SER A 263 -17.04 -5.16 20.86
C SER A 263 -16.86 -4.33 19.57
N SER A 264 -17.65 -4.60 18.53
CA SER A 264 -17.56 -3.84 17.25
C SER A 264 -17.83 -2.34 17.43
N LYS A 265 -18.46 -1.95 18.54
CA LYS A 265 -18.65 -0.54 18.92
C LYS A 265 -17.32 0.17 19.14
N TYR A 266 -16.35 -0.51 19.77
CA TYR A 266 -15.08 0.06 20.22
C TYR A 266 -13.88 -0.39 19.39
N ILE A 267 -14.01 -1.40 18.53
CA ILE A 267 -12.87 -2.00 17.79
C ILE A 267 -12.03 -1.01 16.96
N TYR A 268 -12.62 0.10 16.51
CA TYR A 268 -11.93 1.16 15.76
C TYR A 268 -11.43 2.32 16.64
N GLU A 269 -11.96 2.45 17.86
CA GLU A 269 -11.67 3.52 18.82
C GLU A 269 -11.59 2.95 20.25
N PRO A 270 -10.69 1.99 20.52
CA PRO A 270 -10.73 1.22 21.77
C PRO A 270 -10.44 2.09 22.99
N TRP A 271 -9.77 3.23 22.81
CA TRP A 271 -9.56 4.26 23.85
C TRP A 271 -10.86 4.92 24.33
N THR A 272 -11.97 4.77 23.61
CA THR A 272 -13.31 5.26 24.04
C THR A 272 -14.08 4.24 24.87
N ALA A 273 -13.57 3.01 25.00
CA ALA A 273 -14.18 1.99 25.82
C ALA A 273 -13.97 2.32 27.32
N PRO A 274 -15.02 2.25 28.16
CA PRO A 274 -14.87 2.31 29.61
C PRO A 274 -13.87 1.26 30.12
N GLU A 275 -13.19 1.52 31.24
CA GLU A 275 -12.20 0.59 31.80
C GLU A 275 -12.76 -0.82 32.03
N GLU A 276 -14.02 -0.94 32.46
CA GLU A 276 -14.68 -2.23 32.67
C GLU A 276 -14.84 -3.03 31.36
N GLU A 277 -15.13 -2.36 30.24
CA GLU A 277 -15.21 -2.98 28.92
C GLU A 277 -13.81 -3.42 28.43
N GLN A 278 -12.77 -2.63 28.73
CA GLN A 278 -11.38 -2.98 28.42
C GLN A 278 -10.92 -4.22 29.21
N LYS A 279 -11.25 -4.28 30.51
CA LYS A 279 -10.99 -5.45 31.36
C LYS A 279 -11.72 -6.70 30.85
N GLN A 280 -12.98 -6.57 30.46
CA GLN A 280 -13.77 -7.67 29.89
C GLN A 280 -13.20 -8.16 28.56
N ALA A 281 -12.70 -7.26 27.72
CA ALA A 281 -12.00 -7.63 26.49
C ALA A 281 -10.62 -8.27 26.75
N GLY A 282 -10.06 -8.09 27.95
CA GLY A 282 -8.72 -8.57 28.30
C GLY A 282 -7.60 -7.77 27.65
N CYS A 283 -7.82 -6.49 27.37
CA CYS A 283 -6.82 -5.59 26.79
C CYS A 283 -7.04 -4.16 27.31
N ILE A 284 -6.11 -3.69 28.13
CA ILE A 284 -6.10 -2.35 28.71
C ILE A 284 -5.33 -1.39 27.81
N ILE A 285 -5.99 -0.31 27.39
CA ILE A 285 -5.38 0.71 26.54
C ILE A 285 -4.35 1.52 27.33
N GLY A 286 -3.17 1.69 26.75
CA GLY A 286 -1.97 2.23 27.40
C GLY A 286 -1.07 1.18 28.05
N GLN A 287 -1.51 -0.08 28.15
CA GLN A 287 -0.70 -1.19 28.67
C GLN A 287 -0.51 -2.29 27.61
N ASP A 288 -1.61 -2.89 27.16
CA ASP A 288 -1.61 -4.00 26.20
C ASP A 288 -1.65 -3.51 24.74
N TYR A 289 -2.30 -2.37 24.51
CA TYR A 289 -2.37 -1.68 23.22
C TYR A 289 -2.27 -0.17 23.42
N PRO A 290 -1.51 0.59 22.61
CA PRO A 290 -1.21 1.99 22.90
C PRO A 290 -2.44 2.92 22.78
N PHE A 291 -2.39 4.04 23.49
CA PHE A 291 -3.29 5.18 23.22
C PHE A 291 -3.02 5.76 21.82
N PRO A 292 -4.02 6.39 21.18
CA PRO A 292 -3.83 7.05 19.90
C PRO A 292 -2.73 8.12 20.02
N MET A 293 -1.71 8.03 19.17
CA MET A 293 -0.53 8.88 19.23
C MET A 293 -0.78 10.36 18.89
N VAL A 294 -1.97 10.67 18.33
CA VAL A 294 -2.43 12.01 17.98
C VAL A 294 -3.94 12.10 18.11
N ASN A 295 -4.47 13.30 18.36
CA ASN A 295 -5.88 13.59 18.11
C ASN A 295 -6.10 13.77 16.60
N HIS A 296 -6.96 12.95 15.98
CA HIS A 296 -7.21 13.02 14.54
C HIS A 296 -7.64 14.41 14.07
N LYS A 297 -8.62 15.03 14.75
CA LYS A 297 -9.22 16.29 14.29
C LYS A 297 -8.19 17.40 14.32
N GLU A 298 -7.55 17.59 15.46
CA GLU A 298 -6.52 18.61 15.69
C GLU A 298 -5.35 18.44 14.71
N ALA A 299 -4.82 17.22 14.57
CA ALA A 299 -3.70 16.96 13.66
C ALA A 299 -4.08 17.22 12.20
N SER A 300 -5.27 16.78 11.77
CA SER A 300 -5.72 16.99 10.39
C SER A 300 -5.99 18.46 10.08
N ASP A 301 -6.59 19.21 11.00
CA ASP A 301 -6.86 20.65 10.81
C ASP A 301 -5.55 21.43 10.68
N HIS A 302 -4.59 21.16 11.59
CA HIS A 302 -3.27 21.80 11.57
C HIS A 302 -2.54 21.51 10.25
N ASN A 303 -2.52 20.24 9.83
CA ASN A 303 -1.83 19.84 8.61
C ASN A 303 -2.50 20.37 7.32
N LEU A 304 -3.82 20.59 7.33
CA LEU A 304 -4.52 21.25 6.24
C LEU A 304 -4.05 22.69 6.04
N GLU A 305 -3.85 23.44 7.13
CA GLU A 305 -3.36 24.81 7.06
C GLU A 305 -1.91 24.86 6.56
N LEU A 306 -1.04 23.97 7.05
CA LEU A 306 0.33 23.85 6.53
C LEU A 306 0.36 23.54 5.03
N MET A 307 -0.47 22.59 4.57
CA MET A 307 -0.54 22.22 3.16
C MET A 307 -1.10 23.34 2.28
N LYS A 308 -2.04 24.12 2.81
CA LYS A 308 -2.59 25.29 2.14
C LYS A 308 -1.49 26.32 1.89
N GLN A 309 -0.72 26.68 2.93
CA GLN A 309 0.41 27.62 2.83
C GLN A 309 1.43 27.16 1.78
N VAL A 310 1.85 25.89 1.83
CA VAL A 310 2.79 25.34 0.84
C VAL A 310 2.27 25.49 -0.60
N ARG A 311 0.98 25.24 -0.82
CA ARG A 311 0.38 25.31 -2.17
C ARG A 311 0.16 26.74 -2.65
N GLU A 312 -0.05 27.68 -1.75
CA GLU A 312 -0.12 29.11 -2.07
C GLU A 312 1.26 29.64 -2.46
N GLU A 313 2.30 29.29 -1.71
CA GLU A 313 3.69 29.70 -2.00
C GLU A 313 4.26 29.03 -3.26
N GLN A 314 3.99 27.74 -3.45
CA GLN A 314 4.58 26.92 -4.52
C GLN A 314 3.58 26.62 -5.64
N HIS A 315 2.75 27.61 -5.99
CA HIS A 315 1.69 27.47 -6.98
C HIS A 315 2.20 26.92 -8.32
N ARG A 316 3.35 27.41 -8.81
CA ARG A 316 3.93 26.98 -10.10
C ARG A 316 4.25 25.49 -10.11
N THR A 317 4.92 24.98 -9.07
CA THR A 317 5.22 23.56 -8.93
C THR A 317 3.94 22.73 -8.86
N ALA A 318 2.95 23.19 -8.10
CA ALA A 318 1.65 22.52 -8.00
C ALA A 318 0.88 22.46 -9.34
N GLN A 319 1.14 23.34 -10.31
CA GLN A 319 0.48 23.28 -11.61
C GLN A 319 1.12 22.30 -12.58
N LEU A 320 2.41 21.95 -12.42
CA LEU A 320 3.12 21.05 -13.34
C LEU A 320 2.46 19.68 -13.49
N THR A 321 1.80 19.20 -12.44
CA THR A 321 1.17 17.88 -12.40
C THR A 321 -0.35 17.92 -12.29
N ARG A 322 -0.95 19.11 -12.41
CA ARG A 322 -2.40 19.27 -12.41
C ARG A 322 -2.86 19.13 -13.86
N GLY A 323 -3.57 18.04 -14.18
CA GLY A 323 -4.21 17.90 -15.49
C GLY A 323 -5.15 19.08 -15.74
N GLU A 324 -5.17 19.58 -16.97
CA GLU A 324 -6.14 20.59 -17.44
C GLU A 324 -7.59 20.12 -17.27
#